data_AF-A0A426FZ68-F1
#
_entry.id   AF-A0A426FZ68-F1
#
_cell.length_a   1.000
_cell.length_b   1.000
_cell.length_c   1.000
_cell.angle_alpha   90.00
_cell.angle_beta   90.00
_cell.angle_gamma   90.00
#
_symmetry.space_group_name_H-M   'P 1'
#
loop_
_entity.id
_entity.type
_entity.pdbx_description
1 polymer ?
#
loop_
_entity_poly.entity_id
_entity_poly.type
_entity_poly.pdbx_seq_one_letter_code
_entity_poly.pdbx_strand_id
1 'polypeptide(L)' 'SFSGVPDRLVFLPKGKFGLVEVKAPGEKPRKLQVSRHRLFERLGFKVYVIDRIEMIGEVLDEIDIT' A
#
# COMPACT_ATOMS: atom_id res chain seq x y z
N SER A 1 -6.63 -16.42 11.99
CA SER A 1 -5.92 -16.13 10.74
C SER A 1 -5.37 -14.71 10.77
N PHE A 2 -4.33 -14.42 9.99
CA PHE A 2 -3.78 -13.07 9.88
C PHE A 2 -4.55 -12.29 8.81
N SER A 3 -5.36 -11.32 9.23
CA SER A 3 -6.32 -10.62 8.35
C SER A 3 -5.98 -9.13 8.20
N GLY A 4 -6.55 -8.51 7.17
CA GLY A 4 -6.41 -7.07 6.89
C GLY A 4 -5.06 -6.66 6.30
N VAL A 5 -4.33 -7.60 5.69
CA VAL A 5 -3.10 -7.33 4.94
C VAL A 5 -3.43 -6.51 3.69
N PRO A 6 -2.55 -5.56 3.28
CA PRO A 6 -2.71 -4.87 2.00
C PRO A 6 -2.90 -5.85 0.84
N ASP A 7 -3.75 -5.48 -0.12
CA ASP A 7 -4.21 -6.36 -1.19
C ASP A 7 -3.09 -6.81 -2.15
N ARG A 8 -2.02 -6.01 -2.28
CA ARG A 8 -0.95 -6.20 -3.26
C ARG A 8 0.44 -5.98 -2.65
N LEU A 9 1.39 -6.75 -3.17
CA LEU A 9 2.81 -6.47 -3.09
C LEU A 9 3.28 -6.08 -4.49
N VAL A 10 3.93 -4.93 -4.60
CA VAL A 10 4.50 -4.44 -5.86
C VAL A 10 6.01 -4.60 -5.78
N PHE A 11 6.61 -5.26 -6.77
CA PHE A 11 8.06 -5.45 -6.86
C PHE A 11 8.59 -4.71 -8.08
N LEU A 12 9.61 -3.90 -7.89
CA LEU A 12 10.30 -3.16 -8.94
C LEU A 12 11.76 -3.60 -9.04
N PRO A 13 12.45 -3.31 -10.16
CA PRO A 13 13.88 -3.61 -10.31
C PRO A 13 14.72 -3.06 -9.15
N LYS A 14 15.91 -3.64 -8.97
CA LYS A 14 16.88 -3.25 -7.93
C LYS A 14 16.40 -3.48 -6.48
N GLY A 15 15.48 -4.43 -6.30
CA GLY A 15 15.05 -4.90 -4.97
C GLY A 15 14.07 -3.99 -4.26
N LYS A 16 13.44 -3.05 -4.98
CA LYS A 16 12.44 -2.13 -4.44
C LYS A 16 11.08 -2.80 -4.39
N PHE A 17 10.30 -2.50 -3.36
CA PHE A 17 8.95 -3.02 -3.25
C PHE A 17 8.04 -2.10 -2.43
N GLY A 18 6.73 -2.25 -2.64
CA GLY A 18 5.70 -1.51 -1.89
C GLY A 18 4.52 -2.38 -1.49
N LEU A 19 3.89 -2.02 -0.38
CA LEU A 19 2.64 -2.60 0.10
C LEU A 19 1.47 -1.73 -0.36
N VAL A 20 0.50 -2.27 -1.09
CA VAL A 20 -0.58 -1.47 -1.68
C VAL A 20 -1.95 -2.05 -1.31
N GLU A 21 -2.80 -1.20 -0.75
CA GLU A 21 -4.23 -1.45 -0.52
C GLU A 21 -5.03 -0.72 -1.62
N VAL A 22 -5.97 -1.41 -2.26
CA VAL A 22 -6.78 -0.85 -3.35
C VAL A 22 -8.22 -0.67 -2.90
N LYS A 23 -8.77 0.51 -3.15
CA LYS A 23 -10.12 0.88 -2.78
C LYS A 23 -10.93 1.27 -4.02
N ALA A 24 -12.25 1.13 -3.94
CA ALA A 24 -13.12 1.80 -4.90
C ALA A 24 -12.97 3.33 -4.75
N PRO A 25 -13.28 4.13 -5.78
CA PRO A 25 -13.12 5.58 -5.72
C PRO A 25 -13.79 6.23 -4.51
N GLY A 26 -13.01 6.95 -3.71
CA GLY A 26 -13.46 7.65 -2.50
C GLY A 26 -13.59 6.77 -1.25
N GLU A 27 -13.42 5.45 -1.38
CA GLU A 27 -13.52 4.52 -0.24
C GLU A 27 -12.25 4.51 0.62
N LYS A 28 -12.42 4.25 1.91
CA LYS A 28 -11.32 4.20 2.89
C LYS A 28 -11.05 2.76 3.35
N PRO A 29 -9.82 2.45 3.81
CA PRO A 29 -9.54 1.16 4.42
C PRO A 29 -10.42 0.93 5.66
N ARG A 30 -10.83 -0.33 5.86
CA ARG A 30 -11.63 -0.71 7.04
C ARG A 30 -10.76 -0.61 8.30
N LYS A 31 -11.40 -0.50 9.48
CA LYS A 31 -10.69 -0.39 10.78
C LYS A 31 -9.57 -1.43 10.98
N LEU A 32 -9.81 -2.68 10.57
CA LEU A 32 -8.82 -3.75 10.68
C LEU A 32 -7.61 -3.52 9.73
N GLN A 33 -7.86 -3.06 8.51
CA GLN A 33 -6.81 -2.71 7.55
C GLN A 33 -5.99 -1.53 8.07
N VAL A 34 -6.62 -0.47 8.59
CA VAL A 34 -5.92 0.66 9.22
C VAL A 34 -5.00 0.19 10.36
N SER A 35 -5.48 -0.70 11.23
CA SER A 35 -4.67 -1.28 12.31
C SER A 35 -3.45 -2.04 11.76
N ARG A 36 -3.63 -2.78 10.66
CA ARG A 36 -2.55 -3.49 9.99
C ARG A 36 -1.57 -2.56 9.29
N HIS A 37 -2.04 -1.50 8.65
CA HIS A 37 -1.19 -0.51 8.00
C HIS A 37 -0.25 0.11 9.03
N ARG A 38 -0.78 0.53 10.18
CA ARG A 38 0.02 1.04 11.32
C ARG A 38 1.02 0.03 11.87
N LEU A 39 0.74 -1.27 11.79
CA LEU A 39 1.72 -2.29 12.15
C LEU A 39 2.89 -2.28 11.16
N PHE A 40 2.62 -2.29 9.86
CA PHE A 40 3.66 -2.25 8.82
C PHE A 40 4.47 -0.94 8.85
N GLU A 41 3.80 0.20 9.04
CA GLU A 41 4.45 1.51 9.18
C GLU A 41 5.41 1.54 10.37
N ARG A 42 5.02 0.98 11.53
CA ARG A 42 5.90 0.86 12.70
C ARG A 42 7.10 -0.07 12.48
N LEU A 43 7.00 -1.00 11.53
CA LEU A 43 8.11 -1.86 11.12
C LEU A 43 9.00 -1.20 10.04
N GLY A 44 8.70 0.04 9.65
CA GLY A 44 9.46 0.78 8.64
C GLY A 44 8.98 0.57 7.20
N PHE A 45 7.85 -0.11 6.98
CA PHE A 45 7.30 -0.30 5.64
C PHE A 45 6.23 0.75 5.34
N LYS A 46 6.30 1.36 4.16
CA LYS A 46 5.24 2.24 3.68
C LYS A 46 4.08 1.43 3.10
N VAL A 47 2.86 1.82 3.44
CA VAL A 47 1.63 1.28 2.86
C VAL A 47 0.94 2.36 2.03
N TYR A 48 0.72 2.08 0.76
CA TYR A 48 0.04 2.96 -0.17
C TYR A 48 -1.44 2.59 -0.25
N VAL A 49 -2.32 3.58 -0.29
CA VAL A 49 -3.75 3.38 -0.51
C VAL A 49 -4.11 4.03 -1.83
N ILE A 50 -4.59 3.23 -2.78
CA ILE A 50 -4.98 3.68 -4.12
C ILE A 50 -6.50 3.59 -4.23
N ASP A 51 -7.15 4.74 -4.41
CA ASP A 51 -8.59 4.81 -4.69
C ASP A 51 -8.89 5.43 -6.07
N ARG A 52 -7.86 5.90 -6.79
CA ARG A 52 -7.98 6.49 -8.12
C ARG A 52 -6.91 5.95 -9.05
N ILE A 53 -7.24 5.83 -10.34
CA ILE A 53 -6.33 5.24 -11.34
C ILE A 53 -5.05 6.07 -11.49
N GLU A 54 -5.18 7.39 -11.40
CA GLU A 54 -4.07 8.33 -11.57
C GLU A 54 -2.97 8.12 -10.51
N MET A 55 -3.35 7.68 -9.30
CA MET A 55 -2.42 7.42 -8.21
C MET A 55 -1.53 6.20 -8.46
N ILE A 56 -1.87 5.33 -9.41
CA ILE A 56 -1.03 4.15 -9.73
C ILE A 56 0.35 4.61 -10.18
N GLY A 57 0.42 5.61 -11.08
CA GLY A 57 1.69 6.17 -11.52
C GLY A 57 2.49 6.77 -10.36
N GLU A 58 1.83 7.62 -9.56
CA GLU A 58 2.44 8.29 -8.41
C GLU A 58 3.03 7.29 -7.40
N VAL A 59 2.33 6.19 -7.12
CA VAL A 59 2.80 5.15 -6.20
C VAL A 59 3.97 4.36 -6.79
N LEU A 60 3.93 4.03 -8.08
CA LEU A 60 5.04 3.34 -8.74
C LEU A 60 6.30 4.20 -8.77
N ASP A 61 6.16 5.49 -9.08
CA ASP A 61 7.25 6.45 -9.07
C ASP A 61 7.82 6.61 -7.65
N GLU A 62 6.97 6.69 -6.63
CA GLU A 62 7.44 6.81 -5.25
C GLU A 62 8.21 5.56 -4.78
N ILE A 63 7.72 4.35 -5.10
CA ILE A 63 8.44 3.11 -4.78
C ILE A 63 9.79 3.07 -5.51
N ASP A 64 9.88 3.58 -6.74
CA ASP A 64 11.16 3.62 -7.48
C ASP A 64 12.09 4.76 -7.06
N ILE A 65 11.62 5.78 -6.34
CA ILE A 65 12.53 6.84 -5.85
C ILE A 65 13.23 6.42 -4.56
N THR A 66 12.55 5.63 -3.72
CA THR A 66 13.08 5.12 -2.43
C THR A 66 13.95 3.89 -2.58
#